data_AF-A0A9E4ING1-F1
#
_entry.id   AF-A0A9E4ING1-F1
#
_cell.length_a   1.000
_cell.length_b   1.000
_cell.length_c   1.000
_cell.angle_alpha   90.00
_cell.angle_beta   90.00
_cell.angle_gamma   90.00
#
_symmetry.space_group_name_H-M   'P 1'
#
loop_
_entity.id
_entity.type
_entity.pdbx_description
1 polymer ?
#
loop_
_entity_poly.entity_id
_entity_poly.type
_entity_poly.pdbx_seq_one_letter_code
_entity_poly.pdbx_strand_id
1 'polypeptide(L)'
;MQGVDAHGSADFHYYNWVDQFDTLGLGENVPIATGSTSDSLLAFLPEEEEFVIMRVPYPLGFYSRGLDGRIDDPDAGWKGRAVWADYGTNAVWHIEGGKGTQGNLVKFQVRPHPLA
;
A
#
# COMPACT_ATOMS: atom_id res chain seq x y z
N MET A 1 14.46 -6.83 0.77
CA MET A 1 14.73 -8.25 1.13
C MET A 1 15.96 -8.26 2.02
N GLN A 2 15.89 -8.89 3.19
CA GLN A 2 17.05 -8.93 4.11
C GLN A 2 18.06 -9.98 3.62
N GLY A 3 19.33 -9.58 3.49
CA GLY A 3 20.43 -10.50 3.14
C GLY A 3 20.56 -10.87 1.65
N VAL A 4 20.07 -10.03 0.74
CA VAL A 4 20.22 -10.24 -0.72
C VAL A 4 21.24 -9.25 -1.27
N ASP A 5 22.38 -9.77 -1.75
CA ASP A 5 23.54 -8.96 -2.19
C ASP A 5 23.70 -8.89 -3.71
N ALA A 6 22.82 -9.55 -4.48
CA ALA A 6 22.87 -9.52 -5.94
C ALA A 6 22.56 -8.11 -6.48
N HIS A 7 23.19 -7.74 -7.60
CA HIS A 7 22.89 -6.47 -8.26
C HIS A 7 21.42 -6.42 -8.71
N GLY A 8 20.74 -5.31 -8.42
CA GLY A 8 19.32 -5.12 -8.74
C GLY A 8 18.33 -5.58 -7.64
N SER A 9 18.82 -5.99 -6.46
CA SER A 9 18.00 -6.43 -5.33
C SER A 9 17.34 -5.29 -4.52
N ALA A 10 17.03 -4.18 -5.19
CA ALA A 10 16.34 -3.05 -4.59
C ALA A 10 14.82 -3.22 -4.70
N ASP A 11 14.09 -2.55 -3.82
CA ASP A 11 12.66 -2.42 -4.01
C ASP A 11 12.37 -1.51 -5.22
N PHE A 12 11.20 -1.71 -5.82
CA PHE A 12 10.78 -0.96 -7.00
C PHE A 12 9.62 -0.02 -6.65
N HIS A 13 9.92 1.28 -6.70
CA HIS A 13 8.98 2.35 -6.41
C HIS A 13 8.48 2.99 -7.71
N TYR A 14 7.32 2.54 -8.19
CA TYR A 14 6.74 3.04 -9.44
C TYR A 14 6.26 4.49 -9.29
N TYR A 15 5.65 4.81 -8.15
CA TYR A 15 5.13 6.14 -7.87
C TYR A 15 5.25 6.47 -6.38
N ASN A 16 5.39 7.77 -6.09
CA ASN A 16 5.31 8.31 -4.74
C ASN A 16 4.02 9.13 -4.63
N TRP A 17 3.30 8.94 -3.54
CA TRP A 17 2.05 9.63 -3.24
C TRP A 17 2.13 10.28 -1.87
N VAL A 18 1.25 11.24 -1.57
CA VAL A 18 1.19 11.91 -0.27
C VAL A 18 -0.25 11.88 0.23
N ASP A 19 -0.46 11.31 1.42
CA ASP A 19 -1.72 11.34 2.14
C ASP A 19 -1.95 12.72 2.76
N GLN A 20 -2.38 13.67 1.95
CA GLN A 20 -2.57 15.06 2.39
C GLN A 20 -3.68 15.21 3.45
N PHE A 21 -4.63 14.28 3.50
CA PHE A 21 -5.89 14.45 4.23
C PHE A 21 -6.09 13.38 5.32
N ASP A 22 -5.03 12.72 5.77
CA ASP A 22 -5.09 11.72 6.83
C ASP A 22 -6.11 10.59 6.52
N THR A 23 -6.11 10.12 5.28
CA THR A 23 -7.02 9.06 4.81
C THR A 23 -6.72 7.71 5.47
N LEU A 24 -5.47 7.47 5.89
CA LEU A 24 -5.09 6.29 6.66
C LEU A 24 -5.24 6.46 8.18
N GLY A 25 -5.39 7.67 8.72
CA GLY A 25 -5.33 7.90 10.17
C GLY A 25 -3.89 7.84 10.73
N LEU A 26 -2.89 8.09 9.89
CA LEU A 26 -1.46 8.10 10.23
C LEU A 26 -0.89 9.53 10.37
N GLY A 27 -1.71 10.55 10.14
CA GLY A 27 -1.31 11.96 10.09
C GLY A 27 -1.56 12.59 8.71
N GLU A 28 -1.58 13.92 8.69
CA GLU A 28 -1.64 14.69 7.45
C GLU A 28 -0.27 14.74 6.77
N ASN A 29 -0.26 14.78 5.44
CA ASN A 29 0.92 14.91 4.60
C ASN A 29 1.91 13.74 4.72
N VAL A 30 1.42 12.53 5.00
CA VAL A 30 2.26 11.32 5.10
C VAL A 30 2.67 10.87 3.68
N PRO A 31 3.98 10.89 3.33
CA PRO A 31 4.44 10.34 2.06
C PRO A 31 4.36 8.82 2.05
N ILE A 32 3.91 8.26 0.92
CA ILE A 32 3.78 6.83 0.68
C ILE A 32 4.49 6.45 -0.61
N ALA A 33 5.45 5.53 -0.50
CA ALA A 33 6.09 4.89 -1.66
C ALA A 33 5.44 3.53 -1.94
N THR A 34 5.25 3.19 -3.23
CA THR A 34 4.85 1.83 -3.63
C THR A 34 6.02 0.88 -3.46
N GLY A 35 5.90 -0.19 -2.67
CA GLY A 35 6.92 -1.23 -2.51
C GLY A 35 6.60 -2.45 -3.39
N SER A 36 6.76 -2.33 -4.71
CA SER A 36 6.24 -3.35 -5.65
C SER A 36 6.97 -4.69 -5.56
N THR A 37 8.25 -4.69 -5.20
CA THR A 37 9.04 -5.92 -5.05
C THR A 37 8.96 -6.45 -3.61
N SER A 38 8.48 -5.64 -2.67
CA SER A 38 8.23 -6.01 -1.28
C SER A 38 6.76 -6.34 -0.99
N ASP A 39 5.90 -6.31 -2.01
CA ASP A 39 4.44 -6.50 -1.91
C ASP A 39 3.79 -5.55 -0.88
N SER A 40 4.21 -4.28 -0.84
CA SER A 40 3.78 -3.37 0.22
C SER A 40 3.51 -1.93 -0.22
N LEU A 41 2.85 -1.18 0.66
CA LEU A 41 2.91 0.27 0.69
C LEU A 41 3.79 0.71 1.86
N LEU A 42 4.66 1.68 1.62
CA LEU A 42 5.63 2.18 2.59
C LEU A 42 5.25 3.61 2.98
N ALA A 43 4.55 3.78 4.09
CA ALA A 43 4.23 5.11 4.63
C ALA A 43 5.35 5.56 5.55
N PHE A 44 5.97 6.70 5.27
CA PHE A 44 7.03 7.27 6.11
C PHE A 44 6.43 8.33 7.02
N LEU A 45 6.57 8.14 8.34
CA LEU A 45 6.12 9.08 9.36
C LEU A 45 7.29 10.03 9.68
N PRO A 46 7.24 11.31 9.26
CA PRO A 46 8.40 12.19 9.34
C PRO A 46 8.79 12.59 10.76
N GLU A 47 7.84 12.61 11.70
CA GLU A 47 8.11 13.01 13.09
C GLU A 47 8.85 11.91 13.85
N GLU A 48 8.53 10.65 13.57
CA GLU A 48 9.14 9.47 14.18
C GLU A 48 10.38 8.97 13.43
N GLU A 49 10.59 9.43 12.20
CA GLU A 49 11.59 8.90 11.26
C GLU A 49 11.43 7.39 10.99
N GLU A 50 10.19 6.90 11.03
CA GLU A 50 9.86 5.48 10.91
C GLU A 50 9.00 5.16 9.69
N PHE A 51 9.09 3.91 9.23
CA PHE A 51 8.23 3.39 8.17
C PHE A 51 7.14 2.49 8.74
N VAL A 52 5.88 2.80 8.41
CA VAL A 52 4.77 1.87 8.50
C VAL A 52 4.69 1.08 7.20
N ILE A 53 4.98 -0.23 7.31
CA ILE A 53 5.01 -1.15 6.16
C ILE A 53 3.70 -1.93 6.10
N MET A 54 2.86 -1.61 5.13
CA MET A 54 1.58 -2.28 4.90
C MET A 54 1.74 -3.35 3.82
N ARG A 55 2.05 -4.58 4.22
CA ARG A 55 2.32 -5.70 3.31
C ARG A 55 1.05 -6.47 2.94
N VAL A 56 0.90 -6.79 1.65
CA VAL A 56 -0.11 -7.68 1.10
C VAL A 56 0.53 -9.04 0.84
N PRO A 57 0.22 -10.07 1.64
CA PRO A 57 0.91 -11.36 1.52
C PRO A 57 0.41 -12.20 0.34
N TYR A 58 -0.85 -12.01 -0.06
CA TYR A 58 -1.48 -12.77 -1.14
C TYR A 58 -2.58 -11.93 -1.83
N PRO A 59 -2.82 -12.13 -3.14
CA PRO A 59 -2.00 -12.90 -4.08
C PRO A 59 -0.56 -12.39 -4.19
N LEU A 60 0.41 -13.29 -4.33
CA LEU A 60 1.82 -12.91 -4.49
C LEU A 60 2.04 -12.05 -5.74
N GLY A 61 2.94 -11.05 -5.62
CA GLY A 61 3.26 -10.13 -6.70
C GLY A 61 2.40 -8.86 -6.68
N PHE A 62 2.14 -8.33 -5.47
CA PHE A 62 1.36 -7.09 -5.31
C PHE A 62 2.15 -5.91 -5.89
N TYR A 63 1.87 -5.65 -7.17
CA TYR A 63 2.49 -4.61 -7.96
C TYR A 63 1.57 -3.40 -8.02
N SER A 64 1.77 -2.43 -7.13
CA SER A 64 1.02 -1.17 -7.13
C SER A 64 1.68 -0.12 -8.02
N ARG A 65 0.89 0.52 -8.87
CA ARG A 65 1.32 1.63 -9.74
C ARG A 65 0.77 2.96 -9.28
N GLY A 66 -0.34 2.93 -8.56
CA GLY A 66 -0.99 4.09 -8.01
C GLY A 66 -1.81 3.70 -6.78
N LEU A 67 -2.14 4.74 -6.04
CA LEU A 67 -3.08 4.65 -4.93
C LEU A 67 -3.84 5.96 -4.83
N ASP A 68 -5.01 5.90 -4.22
CA ASP A 68 -5.78 7.08 -3.86
C ASP A 68 -6.48 6.87 -2.52
N GLY A 69 -6.60 7.96 -1.77
CA GLY A 69 -7.26 7.99 -0.46
C GLY A 69 -8.69 8.49 -0.60
N ARG A 70 -9.62 7.90 0.16
CA ARG A 70 -11.01 8.36 0.19
C ARG A 70 -11.55 8.34 1.62
N ILE A 71 -12.19 9.44 1.99
CA ILE A 71 -12.96 9.59 3.22
C ILE A 71 -14.43 9.57 2.81
N ASP A 72 -15.07 8.43 3.05
CA ASP A 72 -16.50 8.20 2.76
C ASP A 72 -17.40 8.85 3.82
N ASP A 73 -16.98 8.81 5.08
CA ASP A 73 -17.69 9.39 6.22
C ASP A 73 -16.67 9.90 7.26
N PRO A 74 -16.55 11.22 7.48
CA PRO A 74 -15.60 11.78 8.44
C PRO A 74 -15.98 11.44 9.90
N ASP A 75 -17.26 11.18 10.20
CA ASP A 75 -17.77 10.90 11.54
C ASP A 75 -17.68 9.40 11.91
N ALA A 76 -17.48 8.52 10.93
CA ALA A 76 -17.31 7.08 11.14
C ALA A 76 -15.89 6.67 11.60
N GLY A 77 -15.01 7.64 11.88
CA GLY A 77 -13.64 7.41 12.34
C GLY A 77 -12.81 6.59 11.34
N TRP A 78 -12.06 5.61 11.83
CA TRP A 78 -11.19 4.77 11.00
C TRP A 78 -11.96 3.93 9.98
N LYS A 79 -13.25 3.64 10.22
CA LYS A 79 -14.08 2.82 9.33
C LYS A 79 -14.54 3.60 8.08
N GLY A 80 -14.67 4.92 8.20
CA GLY A 80 -15.14 5.81 7.14
C GLY A 80 -14.06 6.27 6.18
N ARG A 81 -12.81 5.82 6.34
CA ARG A 81 -11.67 6.20 5.50
C ARG A 81 -10.81 5.01 5.13
N ALA A 82 -10.12 5.10 3.99
CA ALA A 82 -9.13 4.13 3.57
C ALA A 82 -8.28 4.67 2.40
N VAL A 83 -7.23 3.93 2.09
CA VAL A 83 -6.49 4.04 0.83
C VAL A 83 -6.77 2.82 -0.02
N TRP A 84 -6.93 3.02 -1.32
CA TRP A 84 -7.05 1.96 -2.30
C TRP A 84 -5.85 2.00 -3.23
N ALA A 85 -5.17 0.87 -3.35
CA ALA A 85 -4.07 0.69 -4.29
C ALA A 85 -4.48 -0.30 -5.38
N ASP A 86 -4.02 -0.04 -6.60
CA ASP A 86 -4.27 -0.93 -7.71
C ASP A 86 -3.38 -2.18 -7.65
N TYR A 87 -3.92 -3.30 -8.12
CA TYR A 87 -3.13 -4.48 -8.45
C TYR A 87 -2.72 -4.39 -9.93
N GLY A 88 -1.76 -3.50 -10.20
CA GLY A 88 -1.40 -2.96 -11.52
C GLY A 88 -0.48 -3.83 -12.39
N THR A 89 -0.42 -5.15 -12.18
CA THR A 89 0.39 -6.01 -13.05
C THR A 89 -0.20 -6.09 -14.46
N ASN A 90 0.63 -5.94 -15.50
CA ASN A 90 0.16 -6.02 -16.89
C ASN A 90 -0.26 -7.45 -17.28
N ALA A 91 0.41 -8.46 -16.71
CA ALA A 91 0.17 -9.87 -17.00
C ALA A 91 -0.52 -10.53 -15.81
N VAL A 92 -1.77 -10.16 -15.55
CA VAL A 92 -2.59 -10.69 -14.43
C VAL A 92 -2.74 -12.21 -14.43
N TRP A 93 -2.50 -12.90 -15.53
CA TRP A 93 -2.51 -14.37 -15.59
C TRP A 93 -1.18 -15.02 -15.12
N HIS A 94 -0.15 -14.22 -14.82
CA HIS A 94 1.11 -14.69 -14.21
C HIS A 94 1.13 -14.58 -12.69
N ILE A 95 0.10 -13.97 -12.07
CA ILE A 95 -0.08 -14.01 -10.63
C ILE A 95 -0.92 -15.21 -10.21
N GLU A 96 -1.09 -15.41 -8.91
CA GLU A 96 -1.94 -16.48 -8.39
C GLU A 96 -3.37 -16.38 -8.94
N GLY A 97 -3.99 -17.54 -9.16
CA GLY A 97 -5.27 -17.66 -9.88
C GLY A 97 -5.12 -17.92 -11.38
N GLY A 98 -4.02 -17.52 -12.01
CA GLY A 98 -3.67 -17.88 -13.38
C GLY A 98 -4.62 -17.34 -14.45
N LYS A 99 -4.82 -18.12 -15.53
CA LYS A 99 -5.65 -17.69 -16.68
C LYS A 99 -7.09 -17.42 -16.24
N GLY A 100 -7.55 -16.19 -16.45
CA GLY A 100 -8.88 -15.74 -16.07
C GLY A 100 -8.89 -14.81 -14.85
N THR A 101 -7.77 -14.66 -14.14
CA THR A 101 -7.62 -13.66 -13.08
C THR A 101 -7.88 -12.25 -13.64
N GLN A 102 -8.71 -11.49 -12.92
CA GLN A 102 -9.02 -10.10 -13.21
C GLN A 102 -8.17 -9.15 -12.36
N GLY A 103 -8.08 -7.90 -12.79
CA GLY A 103 -7.48 -6.84 -11.98
C GLY A 103 -8.32 -6.60 -10.72
N ASN A 104 -7.64 -6.27 -9.62
CA ASN A 104 -8.26 -6.04 -8.31
C ASN A 104 -7.74 -4.73 -7.69
N LEU A 105 -8.44 -4.26 -6.66
CA LEU A 105 -8.01 -3.16 -5.80
C LEU A 105 -7.79 -3.71 -4.39
N VAL A 106 -6.76 -3.22 -3.71
CA VAL A 106 -6.50 -3.54 -2.31
C VAL A 106 -6.91 -2.34 -1.46
N LYS A 107 -7.82 -2.57 -0.49
CA LYS A 107 -8.24 -1.55 0.48
C LYS A 107 -7.37 -1.66 1.74
N PHE A 108 -6.66 -0.59 2.07
CA PHE A 108 -5.91 -0.43 3.30
C PHE A 108 -6.71 0.44 4.27
N GLN A 109 -6.88 -0.08 5.48
CA GLN A 109 -7.59 0.60 6.55
C GLN A 109 -6.88 0.32 7.86
N VAL A 110 -6.46 1.37 8.55
CA VAL A 110 -5.66 1.29 9.77
C VAL A 110 -6.52 1.66 10.97
N ARG A 111 -6.42 0.86 12.04
CA ARG A 111 -7.08 1.17 13.30
C ARG A 111 -6.18 2.06 14.15
N PRO A 112 -6.73 3.04 14.90
CA PRO A 112 -5.94 3.86 15.80
C PRO A 112 -5.40 3.07 17.00
N HIS A 113 -6.06 1.96 17.37
CA HIS A 113 -5.60 1.04 18.40
C HIS A 113 -6.19 -0.37 18.19
N PRO A 114 -5.66 -1.42 18.84
CA PRO A 114 -6.10 -2.80 18.62
C PRO A 114 -7.56 -3.12 19.00
N LEU A 115 -8.20 -2.25 19.79
CA LEU A 115 -9.58 -2.44 20.28
C LEU A 115 -10.61 -1.53 19.58
N ALA A 116 -10.19 -0.78 18.56
CA ALA A 116 -11.05 0.18 17.84
C ALA A 116 -12.06 -0.49 16.91
#